data_AF-A0A441X884-F1
#
_entry.id   AF-A0A441X884-F1
#
_cell.length_a   1.000
_cell.length_b   1.000
_cell.length_c   1.000
_cell.angle_alpha   90.00
_cell.angle_beta   90.00
_cell.angle_gamma   90.00
#
_symmetry.space_group_name_H-M   'P 1'
#
loop_
_entity.id
_entity.type
_entity.pdbx_description
1 polymer ?
#
loop_
_entity_poly.entity_id
_entity_poly.type
_entity_poly.pdbx_seq_one_letter_code
_entity_poly.pdbx_strand_id
1 'polypeptide(L)'
;MSVSMQARLPTSRWTLGALLASAFVVALGYGIVLPVLPAMVERLAGSTDPTFNARQIGFLTAAYVAAPVAAAFLWGKWSDLIGRRPVLVFGLIGFA
;
A
#
# COMPACT_ATOMS: atom_id res chain seq x y z
N MET A 1 38.30 1.76 13.61
CA MET A 1 36.92 1.25 13.43
C MET A 1 36.63 1.21 11.93
N SER A 2 36.91 0.08 11.27
CA SER A 2 36.65 -0.09 9.84
C SER A 2 35.17 -0.39 9.62
N VAL A 3 34.44 0.60 9.12
CA VAL A 3 33.09 0.40 8.58
C VAL A 3 33.26 -0.42 7.30
N SER A 4 33.02 -1.73 7.37
CA SER A 4 32.96 -2.60 6.21
C SER A 4 31.77 -2.19 5.36
N MET A 5 32.06 -1.37 4.35
CA MET A 5 31.16 -0.96 3.29
C MET A 5 30.78 -2.22 2.49
N GLN A 6 29.75 -2.93 2.94
CA GLN A 6 29.20 -4.10 2.24
C GLN A 6 28.71 -3.64 0.87
N ALA A 7 29.48 -3.97 -0.17
CA ALA A 7 29.05 -3.81 -1.55
C ALA A 7 27.75 -4.58 -1.75
N ARG A 8 26.64 -3.86 -1.98
CA ARG A 8 25.36 -4.49 -2.33
C ARG A 8 25.55 -5.21 -3.65
N LEU A 9 25.45 -6.54 -3.63
CA LEU A 9 25.59 -7.39 -4.82
C LEU A 9 24.63 -6.92 -5.93
N PRO A 10 25.01 -7.03 -7.22
CA PRO A 10 24.14 -6.67 -8.32
C PRO A 10 22.85 -7.49 -8.25
N THR A 11 21.71 -6.79 -8.15
CA THR A 11 20.40 -7.44 -8.15
C THR A 11 20.16 -8.08 -9.51
N SER A 12 19.90 -9.39 -9.53
CA SER A 12 19.51 -10.10 -10.75
C SER A 12 18.32 -9.41 -11.42
N ARG A 13 18.37 -9.27 -12.75
CA ARG A 13 17.29 -8.72 -13.59
C ARG A 13 15.90 -9.30 -13.27
N TRP A 14 15.85 -10.58 -12.90
CA TRP A 14 14.63 -11.27 -12.49
C TRP A 14 14.09 -10.80 -11.14
N THR A 15 14.96 -10.54 -10.17
CA THR A 15 14.57 -9.96 -8.87
C THR A 15 14.00 -8.56 -9.05
N LEU A 16 14.63 -7.75 -9.90
CA LEU A 16 14.16 -6.41 -10.24
C LEU A 16 12.79 -6.46 -10.93
N GLY A 17 12.62 -7.35 -11.91
CA GLY A 17 11.34 -7.59 -12.57
C GLY A 17 10.22 -7.99 -11.60
N ALA A 18 10.49 -8.91 -10.67
CA ALA A 18 9.53 -9.33 -9.66
C ALA A 18 9.13 -8.19 -8.71
N LEU A 19 10.10 -7.38 -8.26
CA LEU A 19 9.84 -6.21 -7.43
C LEU A 19 8.98 -5.17 -8.16
N LEU A 20 9.33 -4.87 -9.42
CA LEU A 20 8.56 -3.94 -10.24
C LEU A 20 7.13 -4.44 -10.49
N ALA A 21 6.97 -5.72 -10.82
CA ALA A 21 5.65 -6.33 -10.99
C ALA A 21 4.82 -6.25 -9.70
N SER A 22 5.44 -6.53 -8.55
CA SER A 22 4.75 -6.42 -7.25
C SER A 22 4.31 -4.98 -6.96
N ALA A 23 5.19 -4.00 -7.20
CA ALA A 23 4.88 -2.59 -7.00
C ALA A 23 3.79 -2.11 -7.98
N PHE A 24 3.81 -2.62 -9.22
CA PHE A 24 2.82 -2.32 -10.24
C PHE A 24 1.43 -2.85 -9.87
N VAL A 25 1.34 -4.09 -9.40
CA VAL A 25 0.07 -4.68 -8.92
C VAL A 25 -0.49 -3.86 -7.75
N VAL A 26 0.36 -3.47 -6.80
CA VAL A 26 -0.04 -2.63 -5.67
C VAL A 26 -0.54 -1.26 -6.15
N ALA A 27 0.20 -0.60 -7.05
CA ALA A 27 -0.18 0.68 -7.61
C ALA A 27 -1.50 0.62 -8.38
N LEU A 28 -1.74 -0.45 -9.14
CA LEU A 28 -3.01 -0.66 -9.83
C LEU A 28 -4.19 -0.74 -8.85
N GLY A 29 -4.09 -1.52 -7.77
CA GLY A 29 -5.19 -1.59 -6.81
C GLY A 29 -5.45 -0.26 -6.12
N TYR A 30 -4.41 0.51 -5.76
CA TYR A 30 -4.61 1.88 -5.25
C TYR A 30 -5.28 2.80 -6.27
N GLY A 31 -4.86 2.74 -7.54
CA GLY A 31 -5.42 3.55 -8.62
C GLY A 31 -6.88 3.22 -8.93
N ILE A 32 -7.30 1.97 -8.77
CA ILE A 32 -8.68 1.53 -8.98
C ILE A 32 -9.57 1.88 -7.78
N VAL A 33 -9.07 1.73 -6.55
CA VAL A 33 -9.88 1.90 -5.34
C VAL A 33 -10.25 3.37 -5.08
N LEU A 34 -9.33 4.31 -5.34
CA LEU A 34 -9.57 5.74 -5.13
C LEU A 34 -10.83 6.30 -5.84
N PRO A 35 -11.08 6.03 -7.14
CA PRO A 35 -12.32 6.48 -7.80
C PRO A 35 -13.55 5.64 -7.42
N VAL A 36 -13.36 4.37 -7.05
CA VAL A 36 -14.47 3.47 -6.67
C VAL A 36 -15.06 3.84 -5.32
N LEU A 37 -14.24 4.30 -4.37
CA LEU A 37 -14.67 4.65 -3.01
C LEU A 37 -15.76 5.75 -3.00
N PRO A 38 -15.58 6.91 -3.64
CA PRO A 38 -16.61 7.95 -3.74
C PRO A 38 -17.87 7.44 -4.44
N ALA A 39 -17.72 6.69 -5.54
CA ALA A 39 -18.86 6.13 -6.28
C ALA A 39 -19.65 5.11 -5.46
N MET A 40 -18.97 4.31 -4.63
CA MET A 40 -19.60 3.37 -3.69
C MET A 40 -20.36 4.12 -2.60
N VAL A 41 -19.76 5.15 -2.00
CA VAL A 41 -20.41 5.96 -0.96
C VAL A 41 -21.64 6.67 -1.51
N GLU A 42 -21.58 7.24 -2.71
CA GLU A 42 -22.73 7.88 -3.35
C GLU A 42 -23.89 6.89 -3.56
N ARG A 43 -23.58 5.65 -3.97
CA ARG A 43 -24.57 4.59 -4.15
C ARG A 43 -25.15 4.04 -2.85
N LEU A 44 -24.34 3.95 -1.78
CA LEU A 44 -24.74 3.37 -0.50
C LEU A 44 -25.37 4.37 0.47
N ALA A 45 -24.92 5.62 0.46
CA ALA A 45 -25.36 6.63 1.42
C ALA A 45 -26.81 7.04 1.18
N GLY A 46 -27.31 6.96 -0.06
CA GLY A 46 -28.72 7.17 -0.42
C GLY A 46 -29.31 8.52 0.05
N SER A 47 -28.46 9.43 0.51
CA SER A 47 -28.85 10.65 1.23
C SER A 47 -28.82 11.83 0.28
N THR A 48 -29.88 12.63 0.29
CA THR A 48 -30.08 13.80 -0.57
C THR A 48 -29.25 15.02 -0.12
N ASP A 49 -28.53 14.93 1.02
CA ASP A 49 -27.69 16.02 1.54
C ASP A 49 -26.25 15.91 1.01
N PRO A 50 -25.82 16.79 0.09
CA PRO A 50 -24.47 16.77 -0.49
C PRO A 50 -23.37 16.94 0.57
N THR A 51 -23.67 17.64 1.66
CA THR A 51 -22.70 18.00 2.70
C THR A 51 -22.36 16.79 3.57
N PHE A 52 -23.35 15.94 3.84
CA PHE A 52 -23.18 14.72 4.62
C PHE A 52 -22.33 13.70 3.85
N ASN A 53 -22.61 13.52 2.55
CA ASN A 53 -21.84 12.64 1.67
C ASN A 53 -20.37 13.10 1.54
N ALA A 54 -20.13 14.40 1.37
CA ALA A 54 -18.77 14.93 1.26
C ALA A 54 -17.92 14.68 2.51
N ARG A 55 -18.51 14.79 3.72
CA ARG A 55 -17.80 14.49 4.97
C ARG A 55 -17.44 13.01 5.09
N GLN A 56 -18.36 12.11 4.77
CA GLN A 56 -18.10 10.66 4.81
C GLN A 56 -17.03 10.25 3.81
N ILE A 57 -17.11 10.75 2.58
CA ILE A 57 -16.08 10.52 1.55
C ILE A 57 -14.73 11.06 2.04
N GLY A 58 -14.70 12.25 2.63
CA GLY A 58 -13.49 12.85 3.19
C GLY A 58 -12.86 11.99 4.29
N PHE A 59 -13.64 11.52 5.26
CA PHE A 59 -13.16 10.65 6.33
C PHE A 59 -12.67 9.29 5.80
N LEU A 60 -13.40 8.67 4.89
CA LEU A 60 -13.01 7.39 4.29
C LEU A 60 -11.74 7.53 3.46
N THR A 61 -11.61 8.61 2.69
CA THR A 61 -10.41 8.90 1.90
C THR A 61 -9.21 9.15 2.81
N ALA A 62 -9.40 9.93 3.89
CA ALA A 62 -8.34 10.17 4.87
C ALA A 62 -7.89 8.88 5.55
N ALA A 63 -8.84 8.03 6.00
CA ALA A 63 -8.54 6.74 6.59
C ALA A 63 -7.81 5.81 5.60
N TYR A 64 -8.24 5.81 4.34
CA TYR A 64 -7.63 5.02 3.27
C TYR A 64 -6.15 5.37 3.04
N VAL A 65 -5.79 6.67 3.09
CA VAL A 65 -4.40 7.10 2.93
C VAL A 65 -3.59 6.99 4.23
N ALA A 66 -4.23 7.16 5.39
CA ALA A 66 -3.57 7.08 6.69
C ALA A 66 -3.21 5.64 7.08
N ALA A 67 -4.04 4.66 6.75
CA ALA A 67 -3.83 3.26 7.11
C ALA A 67 -2.50 2.69 6.57
N PRO A 68 -2.13 2.88 5.29
CA PRO A 68 -0.85 2.44 4.74
C PRO A 68 0.35 3.11 5.38
N VAL A 69 0.24 4.39 5.76
CA VAL A 69 1.32 5.11 6.46
C VAL A 69 1.58 4.47 7.82
N ALA A 70 0.53 4.23 8.60
CA ALA A 70 0.64 3.56 9.89
C ALA A 70 1.16 2.12 9.73
N ALA A 71 0.59 1.36 8.79
CA ALA A 71 1.01 -0.01 8.51
C ALA A 71 2.46 -0.09 8.02
N ALA A 72 2.93 0.89 7.24
CA ALA A 72 4.30 0.93 6.73
C ALA A 72 5.34 1.06 7.86
N PHE A 73 5.05 1.81 8.93
CA PHE A 73 5.94 1.86 10.10
C PHE A 73 6.08 0.49 10.77
N LEU A 74 4.96 -0.23 10.94
CA LEU A 74 4.98 -1.57 11.55
C LEU A 74 5.66 -2.59 10.63
N TRP A 75 5.28 -2.64 9.35
CA TRP A 75 5.85 -3.54 8.34
C TRP A 75 7.31 -3.27 8.02
N GLY A 76 7.77 -2.03 8.11
CA GLY A 76 9.20 -1.70 8.03
C GLY A 76 9.99 -2.37 9.14
N LYS A 77 9.55 -2.21 10.40
CA LYS A 77 10.23 -2.84 11.56
C LYS A 77 10.22 -4.37 11.47
N TRP A 78 9.11 -4.97 11.06
CA TRP A 78 9.00 -6.42 10.91
C TRP A 78 9.84 -6.95 9.74
N SER A 79 9.92 -6.21 8.63
CA SER A 79 10.78 -6.52 7.49
C SER A 79 12.26 -6.51 7.87
N ASP A 80 12.67 -5.60 8.74
CA ASP A 80 14.07 -5.54 9.17
C ASP A 80 14.44 -6.68 10.14
N LEU A 81 13.47 -7.22 10.89
CA LEU A 81 13.68 -8.33 11.83
C LEU A 81 13.62 -9.72 11.19
N ILE A 82 12.62 -9.96 10.33
CA ILE A 82 12.33 -11.29 9.75
C ILE A 82 12.99 -11.44 8.35
N GLY A 83 13.40 -10.33 7.76
CA GLY A 83 13.94 -10.26 6.40
C GLY A 83 12.89 -9.81 5.37
N ARG A 84 13.39 -9.15 4.32
CA ARG A 84 12.56 -8.43 3.32
C ARG A 84 11.70 -9.34 2.45
N ARG A 85 12.20 -10.52 2.08
CA ARG A 85 11.51 -11.47 1.17
C ARG A 85 10.19 -12.03 1.75
N PRO A 86 10.14 -12.62 2.96
CA PRO A 86 8.90 -13.17 3.50
C PRO A 86 7.84 -12.08 3.71
N VAL A 87 8.23 -10.89 4.19
CA VAL A 87 7.29 -9.78 4.41
C VAL A 87 6.67 -9.30 3.09
N LEU A 88 7.46 -9.22 2.01
CA LEU A 88 6.92 -8.89 0.69
C LEU A 88 5.91 -9.92 0.19
N VAL A 89 6.17 -11.22 0.38
CA VAL A 89 5.26 -12.29 -0.05
C VAL A 89 3.96 -12.26 0.74
N PHE A 90 4.03 -12.15 2.08
CA PHE A 90 2.84 -12.01 2.92
C PHE A 90 2.03 -10.76 2.58
N GLY A 91 2.71 -9.64 2.34
CA GLY A 91 2.07 -8.39 1.90
C GLY A 91 1.36 -8.55 0.56
N LEU A 92 1.95 -9.29 -0.38
CA LEU A 92 1.33 -9.57 -1.68
C LEU A 92 0.12 -10.49 -1.57
N ILE A 93 0.22 -11.54 -0.75
CA ILE A 93 -0.90 -12.46 -0.49
C ILE A 93 -2.08 -11.73 0.14
N GLY A 94 -1.82 -10.81 1.09
CA GLY A 94 -2.88 -10.01 1.69
C GLY A 94 -3.45 -8.92 0.76
N PHE A 95 -2.77 -8.63 -0.35
CA PHE A 95 -3.23 -7.67 -1.36
C PHE A 95 -4.07 -8.31 -2.47
N ALA A 96 -3.85 -9.60 -2.75
CA ALA A 96 -4.61 -10.39 -3.72
C ALA A 96 -5.98 -10.81 -3.16
#